data_AF-K6YKJ1-F1
#
_entry.id   AF-K6YKJ1-F1
#
_cell.length_a   1.000
_cell.length_b   1.000
_cell.length_c   1.000
_cell.angle_alpha   90.00
_cell.angle_beta   90.00
_cell.angle_gamma   90.00
#
_symmetry.space_group_name_H-M   'P 1'
#
loop_
_entity.id
_entity.type
_entity.pdbx_description
1 polymer ?
#
loop_
_entity_poly.entity_id
_entity_poly.type
_entity_poly.pdbx_seq_one_letter_code
_entity_poly.pdbx_strand_id
1 'polypeptide(L)'
;MTHFVLHPQLSMDSALITELDLCSVRLIKDANYPWLILVPSVANISDVIDLSDAHQQILWQESALVSRALKHLFTPDKLNIAALGNMVPQLHLHHIVRYQNDVSWPKPIWGQVPAKAYSDNQLAERIELIKNKIEARSDNDNNNH
;
A
#
# COMPACT_ATOMS: atom_id res chain seq x y z
N MET A 1 -8.26 -6.18 -26.16
CA MET A 1 -8.30 -6.31 -24.69
C MET A 1 -7.19 -5.46 -24.13
N THR A 2 -7.49 -4.50 -23.27
CA THR A 2 -6.47 -3.69 -22.59
C THR A 2 -5.96 -4.49 -21.41
N HIS A 3 -4.71 -4.92 -21.46
CA HIS A 3 -4.06 -5.65 -20.37
C HIS A 3 -3.63 -4.66 -19.28
N PHE A 4 -3.78 -5.05 -18.03
CA PHE A 4 -3.22 -4.30 -16.91
C PHE A 4 -1.69 -4.28 -17.04
N VAL A 5 -1.10 -3.10 -16.89
CA VAL A 5 0.34 -2.89 -16.80
C VAL A 5 0.59 -1.90 -15.66
N LEU A 6 1.47 -2.25 -14.73
CA LEU A 6 1.85 -1.34 -13.65
C LEU A 6 2.53 -0.10 -14.23
N HIS A 7 2.11 1.08 -13.79
CA HIS A 7 2.68 2.34 -14.22
C HIS A 7 4.20 2.38 -13.94
N PRO A 8 5.05 2.83 -14.88
CA PRO A 8 6.50 2.79 -14.73
C PRO A 8 7.00 3.49 -13.46
N GLN A 9 6.42 4.64 -13.11
CA GLN A 9 6.77 5.35 -11.88
C GLN A 9 6.48 4.53 -10.62
N LEU A 10 5.33 3.85 -10.54
CA LEU A 10 5.01 2.98 -9.40
C LEU A 10 5.98 1.80 -9.35
N SER A 11 6.35 1.23 -10.50
CA SER A 11 7.34 0.16 -10.57
C SER A 11 8.73 0.61 -10.07
N MET A 12 9.17 1.82 -10.44
CA MET A 12 10.44 2.39 -9.98
C MET A 12 10.43 2.69 -8.48
N ASP A 13 9.37 3.34 -7.99
CA ASP A 13 9.29 3.87 -6.62
C ASP A 13 8.89 2.83 -5.58
N SER A 14 8.49 1.63 -5.99
CA SER A 14 8.01 0.60 -5.07
C SER A 14 8.57 -0.79 -5.32
N ALA A 15 8.54 -1.64 -4.29
CA ALA A 15 8.87 -3.05 -4.36
C ALA A 15 7.62 -3.88 -4.10
N LEU A 16 7.42 -4.97 -4.86
CA LEU A 16 6.31 -5.89 -4.65
C LEU A 16 6.48 -6.62 -3.30
N ILE A 17 5.39 -6.72 -2.53
CA ILE A 17 5.32 -7.55 -1.32
C ILE A 17 4.59 -8.84 -1.63
N THR A 18 3.35 -8.74 -2.11
CA THR A 18 2.50 -9.88 -2.45
C THR A 18 1.36 -9.42 -3.37
N GLU A 19 0.69 -10.38 -3.98
CA GLU A 19 -0.53 -10.17 -4.77
C GLU A 19 -1.73 -10.66 -3.95
N LEU A 20 -2.79 -9.86 -3.93
CA LEU A 20 -4.10 -10.24 -3.41
C LEU A 20 -5.05 -10.54 -4.58
N ASP A 21 -6.34 -10.76 -4.29
CA ASP A 21 -7.34 -11.11 -5.30
C ASP A 21 -7.52 -10.00 -6.34
N LEU A 22 -7.52 -8.74 -5.90
CA LEU A 22 -7.65 -7.55 -6.74
C LEU A 22 -6.36 -6.75 -6.83
N CYS A 23 -5.65 -6.53 -5.71
CA CYS A 23 -4.53 -5.59 -5.67
C CYS A 23 -3.16 -6.24 -5.56
N SER A 24 -2.18 -5.65 -6.26
CA SER A 24 -0.78 -5.79 -5.87
C SER A 24 -0.50 -4.93 -4.63
N VAL A 25 0.11 -5.53 -3.61
CA VAL A 25 0.57 -4.84 -2.40
C VAL A 25 2.03 -4.49 -2.57
N ARG A 26 2.37 -3.20 -2.51
CA ARG A 26 3.73 -2.72 -2.79
C ARG A 26 4.23 -1.79 -1.70
N LEU A 27 5.51 -1.92 -1.36
CA LEU A 27 6.23 -1.05 -0.43
C LEU A 27 6.83 0.13 -1.19
N ILE A 28 6.49 1.36 -0.82
CA ILE A 28 7.15 2.56 -1.35
C ILE A 28 8.58 2.61 -0.79
N LYS A 29 9.55 2.91 -1.66
CA LYS A 29 11.00 2.98 -1.34
C LYS A 29 11.37 4.30 -0.65
N ASP A 30 10.56 4.72 0.32
CA ASP A 30 10.84 5.84 1.21
C ASP A 30 10.88 5.36 2.67
N ALA A 31 12.10 5.13 3.17
CA ALA A 31 12.38 4.64 4.51
C ALA A 31 12.08 5.66 5.63
N ASN A 32 11.57 6.85 5.31
CA ASN A 32 11.06 7.77 6.33
C ASN A 32 9.79 7.22 7.01
N TYR A 33 9.00 6.40 6.32
CA TYR A 33 7.73 5.88 6.83
C TYR A 33 7.50 4.42 6.39
N PRO A 34 6.89 3.56 7.22
CA PRO A 34 6.29 2.33 6.72
C PRO A 34 5.08 2.67 5.83
N TRP A 35 5.27 2.60 4.51
CA TRP A 35 4.32 3.10 3.51
C TRP A 35 4.06 2.08 2.42
N LEU A 36 2.82 1.59 2.38
CA LEU A 36 2.35 0.68 1.33
C LEU A 36 1.40 1.39 0.35
N ILE A 37 1.32 0.84 -0.85
CA ILE A 37 0.27 1.13 -1.83
C ILE A 37 -0.41 -0.16 -2.24
N LEU A 38 -1.73 -0.10 -2.42
CA LEU A 38 -2.51 -1.09 -3.15
C LEU A 38 -2.70 -0.60 -4.57
N VAL A 39 -2.43 -1.43 -5.57
CA VAL A 39 -2.69 -1.12 -6.98
C VAL A 39 -3.62 -2.19 -7.54
N PRO A 40 -4.91 -1.88 -7.78
CA PRO A 40 -5.84 -2.82 -8.40
C PRO A 40 -5.34 -3.27 -9.78
N SER A 41 -5.33 -4.57 -10.03
CA SER A 41 -4.90 -5.19 -11.29
C SER A 41 -5.96 -5.09 -12.39
N VAL A 42 -6.54 -3.90 -12.55
CA VAL A 42 -7.60 -3.56 -13.52
C VAL A 42 -7.09 -2.46 -14.45
N ALA A 43 -7.19 -2.69 -15.76
CA ALA A 43 -6.68 -1.75 -16.75
C ALA A 43 -7.50 -0.44 -16.79
N ASN A 44 -6.81 0.69 -17.01
CA ASN A 44 -7.41 2.01 -17.27
C ASN A 44 -8.32 2.54 -16.14
N ILE A 45 -7.98 2.27 -14.88
CA ILE A 45 -8.67 2.80 -13.71
C ILE A 45 -7.86 3.96 -13.13
N SER A 46 -8.48 5.12 -12.97
CA SER A 46 -7.86 6.30 -12.37
C SER A 46 -8.38 6.61 -10.99
N ASP A 47 -9.70 6.49 -10.82
CA ASP A 47 -10.38 6.74 -9.57
C ASP A 47 -11.03 5.46 -9.03
N VAL A 48 -11.27 5.42 -7.72
CA VAL A 48 -11.94 4.28 -7.08
C VAL A 48 -13.32 4.03 -7.70
N ILE A 49 -14.01 5.10 -8.12
CA ILE A 49 -15.34 5.02 -8.73
C ILE A 49 -15.34 4.49 -10.18
N ASP A 50 -14.16 4.36 -10.81
CA ASP A 50 -14.04 3.73 -12.13
C ASP A 50 -14.07 2.18 -12.02
N LEU A 51 -13.83 1.65 -10.81
CA LEU A 51 -13.99 0.23 -10.52
C LEU A 51 -15.48 -0.15 -10.49
N SER A 52 -15.79 -1.39 -10.84
CA SER A 52 -17.12 -1.96 -10.58
C SER A 52 -17.44 -1.95 -9.08
N ASP A 53 -18.71 -1.88 -8.69
CA ASP A 53 -19.12 -1.89 -7.29
C ASP A 53 -18.54 -3.10 -6.51
N ALA A 54 -18.47 -4.26 -7.17
CA ALA A 54 -17.85 -5.45 -6.59
C ALA A 54 -16.34 -5.26 -6.34
N HIS A 55 -15.61 -4.68 -7.30
CA HIS A 55 -14.19 -4.40 -7.12
C HIS A 55 -13.94 -3.28 -6.08
N GLN A 56 -14.82 -2.29 -5.98
CA GLN A 56 -14.73 -1.29 -4.90
C GLN A 56 -14.85 -1.95 -3.52
N GLN A 57 -15.76 -2.91 -3.35
CA GLN A 57 -15.89 -3.66 -2.10
C GLN A 57 -14.64 -4.48 -1.80
N ILE A 58 -14.10 -5.20 -2.78
CA ILE A 58 -12.85 -5.99 -2.62
C ILE A 58 -11.68 -5.07 -2.26
N LEU A 59 -11.52 -3.92 -2.94
CA LEU A 59 -10.48 -2.94 -2.64
C LEU A 59 -10.54 -2.52 -1.16
N TRP A 60 -11.72 -2.24 -0.62
CA TRP A 60 -11.86 -1.85 0.79
C TRP A 60 -11.62 -3.01 1.76
N GLN A 61 -11.95 -4.25 1.39
CA GLN A 61 -11.63 -5.44 2.20
C GLN A 61 -10.12 -5.68 2.26
N GLU A 62 -9.43 -5.59 1.13
CA GLU A 62 -7.96 -5.70 1.03
C GLU A 62 -7.26 -4.53 1.75
N SER A 63 -7.77 -3.31 1.59
CA SER A 63 -7.32 -2.14 2.35
C SER A 63 -7.43 -2.37 3.85
N ALA A 64 -8.53 -2.95 4.33
CA ALA A 64 -8.70 -3.27 5.73
C ALA A 64 -7.73 -4.36 6.21
N LEU A 65 -7.52 -5.42 5.41
CA LEU A 65 -6.54 -6.48 5.68
C LEU A 65 -5.13 -5.89 5.88
N VAL A 66 -4.65 -5.11 4.91
CA VAL A 66 -3.32 -4.49 4.95
C VAL A 66 -3.21 -3.48 6.10
N SER A 67 -4.25 -2.67 6.31
CA SER A 67 -4.31 -1.72 7.43
C SER A 67 -4.16 -2.39 8.79
N ARG A 68 -4.81 -3.56 8.98
CA ARG A 68 -4.74 -4.32 10.23
C ARG A 68 -3.37 -4.99 10.41
N ALA A 69 -2.76 -5.49 9.33
CA ALA A 69 -1.39 -6.00 9.35
C ALA A 69 -0.40 -4.90 9.76
N LEU A 70 -0.47 -3.72 9.14
CA LEU A 70 0.37 -2.57 9.48
C LEU A 70 0.18 -2.12 10.93
N LYS A 71 -1.07 -2.02 11.40
CA LYS A 71 -1.35 -1.66 12.80
C LYS A 71 -0.76 -2.65 13.79
N HIS A 72 -0.82 -3.95 13.47
CA HIS A 72 -0.26 -4.99 14.33
C HIS A 72 1.28 -4.95 14.36
N LEU A 73 1.93 -4.77 13.21
CA LEU A 73 3.39 -4.77 13.12
C LEU A 73 4.03 -3.51 13.72
N PHE A 74 3.38 -2.36 13.52
CA PHE A 74 4.02 -1.07 13.73
C PHE A 74 3.41 -0.25 14.86
N THR A 75 2.25 -0.65 15.40
CA THR A 75 1.54 0.05 16.48
C THR A 75 1.53 1.58 16.31
N PRO A 76 1.07 2.10 15.15
CA PRO A 76 1.09 3.54 14.88
C PRO A 76 0.16 4.30 15.80
N ASP A 77 0.51 5.56 16.07
CA ASP A 77 -0.42 6.54 16.64
C ASP A 77 -1.59 6.79 15.69
N LYS A 78 -1.33 6.80 14.38
CA LYS A 78 -2.36 6.95 13.34
C LYS A 78 -2.01 6.21 12.05
N LEU A 79 -3.02 5.67 11.38
CA LEU A 79 -2.90 5.23 9.99
C LEU A 79 -3.51 6.29 9.06
N ASN A 80 -2.80 6.69 8.01
CA ASN A 80 -3.33 7.53 6.93
C ASN A 80 -3.63 6.64 5.70
N ILE A 81 -4.80 6.83 5.11
CA ILE A 81 -5.23 6.15 3.88
C ILE A 81 -5.71 7.22 2.90
N ALA A 82 -5.24 7.17 1.66
CA ALA A 82 -5.63 8.15 0.63
C ALA A 82 -5.47 7.58 -0.77
N ALA A 83 -6.39 7.94 -1.67
CA ALA A 83 -6.21 7.86 -3.12
C ALA A 83 -6.07 9.31 -3.63
N LEU A 84 -4.95 9.61 -4.30
CA LEU A 84 -4.66 10.96 -4.80
C LEU A 84 -4.51 10.95 -6.32
N GLY A 85 -3.40 10.42 -6.85
CA GLY A 85 -3.25 10.17 -8.29
C GLY A 85 -2.94 11.37 -9.18
N ASN A 86 -2.73 12.59 -8.64
CA ASN A 86 -2.52 13.80 -9.45
C ASN A 86 -1.38 13.71 -10.49
N MET A 87 -0.28 13.01 -10.18
CA MET A 87 0.88 12.85 -11.06
C MET A 87 0.95 11.47 -11.73
N VAL A 88 0.44 10.44 -11.06
CA VAL A 88 0.39 9.06 -11.54
C VAL A 88 -1.08 8.67 -11.64
N PRO A 89 -1.67 8.67 -12.85
CA PRO A 89 -3.11 8.54 -13.01
C PRO A 89 -3.63 7.12 -12.84
N GLN A 90 -2.76 6.11 -12.72
CA GLN A 90 -3.20 4.75 -12.40
C GLN A 90 -3.63 4.69 -10.94
N LEU A 91 -4.85 4.21 -10.66
CA LEU A 91 -5.39 4.11 -9.31
C LEU A 91 -4.42 3.35 -8.39
N HIS A 92 -4.08 3.99 -7.26
CA HIS A 92 -3.34 3.38 -6.18
C HIS A 92 -3.78 3.96 -4.84
N LEU A 93 -3.94 3.11 -3.82
CA LEU A 93 -4.42 3.47 -2.50
C LEU A 93 -3.28 3.40 -1.49
N HIS A 94 -2.88 4.55 -0.96
CA HIS A 94 -1.80 4.67 0.02
C HIS A 94 -2.23 4.20 1.41
N HIS A 95 -1.33 3.55 2.13
CA HIS A 95 -1.46 3.14 3.53
C HIS A 95 -0.17 3.50 4.27
N ILE A 96 -0.23 4.49 5.15
CA ILE A 96 0.95 5.09 5.78
C ILE A 96 0.83 5.00 7.29
N VAL A 97 1.82 4.36 7.91
CA VAL A 97 2.00 4.30 9.37
C VAL A 97 2.57 5.65 9.85
N ARG A 98 1.88 6.31 10.78
CA ARG A 98 2.25 7.62 11.31
C ARG A 98 2.50 7.57 12.81
N TYR A 99 3.44 8.38 13.27
CA TYR A 99 3.78 8.57 14.68
C TYR A 99 3.84 10.06 15.00
N GLN A 100 3.55 10.44 16.24
CA GLN A 100 3.64 11.83 16.69
C GLN A 100 5.06 12.40 16.58
N ASN A 101 6.07 11.53 16.56
CA ASN A 101 7.48 11.88 16.40
C ASN A 101 8.03 11.63 14.99
N ASP A 102 7.18 11.28 14.00
CA ASP A 102 7.64 11.16 12.61
C ASP A 102 7.98 12.53 12.01
N VAL A 103 8.86 12.53 11.00
CA VAL A 103 9.46 13.74 10.43
C VAL A 103 8.44 14.71 9.80
N SER A 104 7.22 14.24 9.53
CA SER A 104 6.15 15.05 8.94
C SER A 104 4.98 15.31 9.87
N TRP A 105 4.97 14.82 11.12
CA TRP A 105 3.81 15.00 11.99
C TRP A 105 3.58 16.49 12.35
N PRO A 106 2.33 17.01 12.35
CA PRO A 106 1.04 16.37 12.01
C PRO A 106 0.62 16.56 10.53
N LYS A 107 1.52 17.05 9.68
CA LYS A 107 1.26 17.31 8.26
C LYS A 107 1.12 16.00 7.46
N PRO A 108 0.50 16.05 6.25
CA PRO A 108 0.65 14.96 5.28
C PRO A 108 2.12 14.70 4.94
N ILE A 109 2.46 13.48 4.53
CA ILE A 109 3.86 13.13 4.19
C ILE A 109 4.30 13.65 2.81
N TRP A 110 3.35 13.86 1.89
CA TRP A 110 3.65 14.16 0.50
C TRP A 110 4.37 15.51 0.36
N GLY A 111 5.60 15.48 -0.16
CA GLY A 111 6.39 16.67 -0.46
C GLY A 111 7.00 17.39 0.75
N GLN A 112 6.94 16.83 1.96
CA GLN A 112 7.51 17.48 3.15
C GLN A 112 9.03 17.33 3.24
N VAL A 113 9.54 16.14 2.92
CA VAL A 113 10.97 15.81 2.98
C VAL A 113 11.36 14.94 1.77
N PRO A 114 12.63 14.94 1.36
CA PRO A 114 13.12 14.00 0.36
C PRO A 114 12.97 12.54 0.81
N ALA A 115 12.69 11.65 -0.13
CA ALA A 115 12.62 10.23 0.14
C ALA A 115 13.96 9.71 0.67
N LYS A 116 13.91 8.89 1.73
CA LYS A 116 15.08 8.23 2.29
C LYS A 116 15.21 6.84 1.68
N ALA A 117 16.34 6.51 1.07
CA ALA A 117 16.55 5.18 0.52
C ALA A 117 16.61 4.12 1.64
N TYR A 118 16.01 2.96 1.39
CA TYR A 118 16.33 1.74 2.12
C TYR A 118 17.71 1.24 1.68
N SER A 119 18.48 0.63 2.59
CA SER A 119 19.53 -0.30 2.15
C SER A 119 18.88 -1.59 1.61
N ASP A 120 19.60 -2.34 0.78
CA ASP A 120 19.08 -3.58 0.20
C ASP A 120 18.61 -4.57 1.28
N ASN A 121 19.39 -4.70 2.36
CA ASN A 121 19.02 -5.57 3.50
C ASN A 121 17.77 -5.05 4.22
N GLN A 122 17.68 -3.75 4.48
CA GLN A 122 16.50 -3.17 5.14
C GLN A 122 15.24 -3.33 4.28
N LEU A 123 15.38 -3.20 2.96
CA LEU A 123 14.28 -3.37 2.03
C LEU A 123 13.78 -4.82 2.03
N ALA A 124 14.70 -5.78 1.91
CA ALA A 124 14.37 -7.21 1.92
C ALA A 124 13.72 -7.64 3.25
N GLU A 125 14.30 -7.26 4.39
CA GLU A 125 13.74 -7.55 5.72
C GLU A 125 12.34 -6.95 5.90
N ARG A 126 12.13 -5.71 5.40
CA ARG A 126 10.83 -5.05 5.48
C ARG A 126 9.78 -5.76 4.65
N ILE A 127 10.12 -6.18 3.44
CA ILE A 127 9.23 -6.92 2.53
C ILE A 127 8.81 -8.23 3.18
N GLU A 128 9.77 -9.04 3.64
CA GLU A 128 9.49 -10.35 4.26
C GLU A 128 8.64 -10.22 5.52
N LEU A 129 8.96 -9.27 6.41
CA LEU A 129 8.18 -9.01 7.63
C LEU A 129 6.70 -8.71 7.32
N ILE A 130 6.46 -7.83 6.35
CA ILE A 130 5.11 -7.39 6.00
C ILE A 130 4.36 -8.50 5.25
N LYS A 131 5.03 -9.18 4.31
CA LYS A 131 4.47 -10.28 3.53
C LYS A 131 3.94 -11.38 4.46
N ASN A 132 4.81 -11.89 5.34
CA ASN A 132 4.46 -12.95 6.29
C ASN A 132 3.25 -12.57 7.16
N LYS A 133 3.13 -11.29 7.54
CA LYS A 133 1.98 -10.84 8.34
C LYS A 133 0.69 -10.76 7.55
N ILE A 134 0.73 -10.29 6.30
CA ILE A 134 -0.45 -10.22 5.44
C ILE A 134 -0.97 -11.64 5.17
N GLU A 135 -0.10 -12.55 4.74
CA GLU A 135 -0.45 -13.93 4.39
C GLU A 135 -1.05 -14.68 5.59
N ALA A 136 -0.38 -14.64 6.75
CA ALA A 136 -0.90 -15.26 7.97
C ALA A 136 -2.28 -14.70 8.40
N ARG A 137 -2.63 -13.49 7.97
CA ARG A 137 -3.91 -12.87 8.32
C ARG A 137 -5.00 -13.17 7.29
N SER A 138 -4.64 -13.29 6.01
CA SER A 138 -5.55 -13.77 4.97
C SER A 138 -6.06 -15.18 5.29
N ASP A 139 -5.18 -16.09 5.73
CA ASP A 139 -5.56 -17.46 6.11
C ASP A 139 -6.55 -17.49 7.27
N ASN A 140 -6.39 -16.59 8.25
CA ASN A 140 -7.29 -16.50 9.40
C ASN A 140 -8.64 -15.88 9.04
N ASP A 141 -8.67 -14.85 8.18
CA ASP A 141 -9.93 -14.23 7.74
C ASP A 141 -10.73 -15.22 6.85
N ASN A 142 -10.05 -16.09 6.09
CA ASN A 142 -10.66 -17.17 5.28
C ASN A 142 -11.21 -18.35 6.11
N ASN A 143 -10.60 -18.67 7.25
CA ASN A 143 -11.05 -19.75 8.13
C ASN A 143 -12.21 -19.36 9.07
N ASN A 144 -12.57 -18.07 9.11
CA ASN A 144 -13.61 -17.51 9.98
C ASN A 144 -14.93 -17.19 9.25
N HIS A 145 -15.07 -17.62 8.00
CA HIS A 145 -16.27 -17.52 7.17
C HIS A 145 -16.73 -18.91 6.73
#